data_AF-A0AAP0J3Q3-F1
#
_entry.id   AF-A0AAP0J3Q3-F1
#
_cell.length_a   1.000
_cell.length_b   1.000
_cell.length_c   1.000
_cell.angle_alpha   90.00
_cell.angle_beta   90.00
_cell.angle_gamma   90.00
#
_symmetry.space_group_name_H-M   'P 1'
#
loop_
_entity.id
_entity.type
_entity.pdbx_description
1 polymer ?
#
loop_
_entity_poly.entity_id
_entity_poly.type
_entity_poly.pdbx_seq_one_letter_code
_entity_poly.pdbx_strand_id
1 'polypeptide(L)'
;MDRWTSVMYANSDALFEVRMNDLRCEFGNVKGLTEYLDNTWLKNYNEKFVSAWTNRIMHFGETTTQRVESAHSILKLHLRNSQANFETLWNVVDGLLRIQHNNIKASFELSFNVVQHEYIDESYRRLRGYVSQRALRLIRDELTRGEDVGHDSTRCGCEIRTTHGLPCAHELNHHIFARSPIPLEDIHVYWQKLSMIPENLVDPSGYNVHDEIQRVLEKFHACTDEDDRLRIIQ
;
A
#
# COMPACT_ATOMS: atom_id res chain seq x y z
N MET A 1 16.42 10.42 -14.31
CA MET A 1 15.57 9.80 -13.27
C MET A 1 15.64 8.28 -13.39
N ASP A 2 15.63 7.75 -14.61
CA ASP A 2 15.59 6.33 -14.95
C ASP A 2 16.70 5.45 -14.34
N ARG A 3 17.93 5.97 -14.15
CA ARG A 3 19.03 5.19 -13.55
C ARG A 3 18.85 4.94 -12.06
N TRP A 4 18.43 5.95 -11.31
CA TRP A 4 18.09 5.76 -9.89
C TRP A 4 16.90 4.81 -9.75
N THR A 5 15.88 4.98 -10.59
CA THR A 5 14.74 4.05 -10.69
C THR A 5 15.19 2.62 -10.96
N SER A 6 16.17 2.43 -11.86
CA SER A 6 16.77 1.11 -12.11
C SER A 6 17.43 0.54 -10.86
N VAL A 7 18.21 1.32 -10.11
CA VAL A 7 18.81 0.86 -8.84
C VAL A 7 17.73 0.45 -7.83
N MET A 8 16.68 1.25 -7.66
CA MET A 8 15.59 0.96 -6.72
C MET A 8 14.85 -0.35 -7.07
N TYR A 9 14.58 -0.59 -8.35
CA TYR A 9 13.88 -1.80 -8.81
C TYR A 9 14.82 -2.96 -9.18
N ALA A 10 16.03 -2.99 -8.62
CA ALA A 10 16.89 -4.16 -8.72
C ALA A 10 16.33 -5.26 -7.80
N ASN A 11 15.97 -6.41 -8.36
CA ASN A 11 15.30 -7.50 -7.63
C ASN A 11 16.26 -8.53 -6.98
N SER A 12 17.57 -8.32 -7.11
CA SER A 12 18.59 -9.14 -6.46
C SER A 12 19.80 -8.31 -6.09
N ASP A 13 20.54 -8.77 -5.08
CA ASP A 13 21.72 -8.08 -4.53
C ASP A 13 22.78 -7.91 -5.63
N ALA A 14 22.98 -8.95 -6.45
CA ALA A 14 23.90 -8.90 -7.59
C ALA A 14 23.49 -7.84 -8.63
N LEU A 15 22.19 -7.77 -8.96
CA LEU A 15 21.69 -6.79 -9.92
C LEU A 15 21.74 -5.36 -9.37
N PHE A 16 21.52 -5.21 -8.06
CA PHE A 16 21.66 -3.95 -7.36
C PHE A 16 23.10 -3.44 -7.45
N GLU A 17 24.08 -4.28 -7.13
CA GLU A 17 25.51 -3.91 -7.22
C GLU A 17 25.92 -3.49 -8.63
N VAL A 18 25.47 -4.23 -9.66
CA VAL A 18 25.73 -3.87 -11.06
C VAL A 18 25.14 -2.49 -11.38
N ARG A 19 23.86 -2.28 -11.10
CA ARG A 19 23.16 -1.01 -11.40
C ARG A 19 23.71 0.17 -10.59
N MET A 20 24.16 -0.09 -9.37
CA MET A 20 24.77 0.92 -8.51
C MET A 20 26.15 1.32 -9.03
N ASN A 21 26.96 0.36 -9.51
CA ASN A 21 28.23 0.65 -10.16
C ASN A 21 28.05 1.45 -11.46
N ASP A 22 27.05 1.11 -12.28
CA ASP A 22 26.71 1.89 -13.47
C ASP A 22 26.35 3.35 -13.11
N LEU A 23 25.55 3.54 -12.05
CA LEU A 23 25.18 4.86 -11.57
C LEU A 23 26.41 5.65 -11.09
N ARG A 24 27.30 5.01 -10.33
CA ARG A 24 28.55 5.63 -9.86
C ARG A 24 29.47 6.02 -11.02
N CYS A 25 29.56 5.20 -12.07
CA CYS A 25 30.33 5.52 -13.26
C CYS A 25 29.77 6.73 -14.01
N GLU A 26 28.44 6.81 -14.17
CA GLU A 26 27.77 7.89 -14.90
C GLU A 26 27.86 9.24 -14.16
N PHE A 27 27.67 9.22 -12.83
CA PHE A 27 27.66 10.44 -12.02
C PHE A 27 28.95 10.67 -11.22
N GLY A 28 30.04 9.97 -11.57
CA GLY A 28 31.33 10.10 -10.87
C GLY A 28 31.93 11.52 -10.95
N ASN A 29 31.52 12.32 -11.93
CA ASN A 29 31.90 13.73 -12.06
C ASN A 29 31.09 14.68 -11.17
N VAL A 30 29.97 14.24 -10.60
CA VAL A 30 29.13 15.06 -9.72
C VAL A 30 29.67 14.99 -8.30
N LYS A 31 30.41 16.02 -7.91
CA LYS A 31 31.06 16.10 -6.60
C LYS A 31 30.04 15.90 -5.46
N GLY A 32 30.31 14.94 -4.58
CA GLY A 32 29.54 14.67 -3.37
C GLY A 32 28.23 13.90 -3.58
N LEU A 33 27.80 13.61 -4.82
CA LEU A 33 26.55 12.87 -5.05
C LEU A 33 26.63 11.43 -4.53
N THR A 34 27.69 10.71 -4.89
CA THR A 34 27.88 9.31 -4.45
C THR A 34 28.02 9.24 -2.93
N GLU A 35 28.78 10.16 -2.32
CA GLU A 35 28.93 10.26 -0.87
C GLU A 35 27.60 10.56 -0.18
N TYR A 36 26.79 11.45 -0.76
CA TYR A 36 25.45 11.73 -0.27
C TYR A 36 24.54 10.49 -0.33
N LEU A 37 24.49 9.80 -1.48
CA LEU A 37 23.67 8.61 -1.66
C LEU A 37 24.07 7.50 -0.69
N ASP A 38 25.38 7.21 -0.61
CA ASP A 38 25.91 6.17 0.25
C ASP A 38 25.63 6.48 1.73
N ASN A 39 25.96 7.67 2.21
CA ASN A 39 25.86 8.00 3.62
C ASN A 39 24.44 8.33 4.10
N THR A 40 23.61 8.91 3.23
CA THR A 40 22.26 9.35 3.61
C THR A 40 21.23 8.26 3.40
N TRP A 41 21.29 7.55 2.27
CA TRP A 41 20.24 6.63 1.84
C TRP A 41 20.66 5.17 1.91
N LEU A 42 21.79 4.80 1.30
CA LEU A 42 22.09 3.39 1.06
C LEU A 42 22.61 2.66 2.29
N LYS A 43 23.50 3.28 3.07
CA LYS A 43 24.14 2.65 4.23
C LYS A 43 23.13 2.16 5.29
N ASN A 44 22.04 2.90 5.49
CA ASN A 44 21.10 2.65 6.58
C ASN A 44 19.67 2.32 6.10
N TYR A 45 19.34 2.58 4.84
CA TYR A 45 17.94 2.50 4.37
C TYR A 45 17.74 1.73 3.07
N ASN A 46 18.78 1.18 2.44
CA ASN A 46 18.64 0.36 1.23
C ASN A 46 17.56 -0.74 1.38
N GLU A 47 17.53 -1.40 2.53
CA GLU A 47 16.55 -2.46 2.83
C GLU A 47 15.09 -1.98 2.86
N LYS A 48 14.86 -0.66 2.97
CA LYS A 48 13.52 -0.07 3.08
C LYS A 48 12.88 0.28 1.74
N PHE A 49 13.66 0.41 0.67
CA PHE A 49 13.13 0.91 -0.60
C PHE A 49 13.67 0.22 -1.86
N VAL A 50 14.71 -0.61 -1.75
CA VAL A 50 15.23 -1.35 -2.90
C VAL A 50 14.61 -2.75 -2.95
N SER A 51 14.08 -3.12 -4.13
CA SER A 51 13.35 -4.36 -4.38
C SER A 51 14.09 -5.63 -3.95
N ALA A 52 15.42 -5.68 -4.08
CA ALA A 52 16.24 -6.82 -3.67
C ALA A 52 16.02 -7.23 -2.21
N TRP A 53 15.72 -6.26 -1.35
CA TRP A 53 15.43 -6.46 0.06
C TRP A 53 13.96 -6.32 0.39
N THR A 54 13.25 -5.34 -0.17
CA THR A 54 11.82 -5.17 0.12
C THR A 54 10.99 -6.34 -0.37
N ASN A 55 11.38 -7.01 -1.45
CA ASN A 55 10.65 -8.17 -1.98
C ASN A 55 10.78 -9.42 -1.09
N ARG A 56 11.57 -9.35 -0.01
CA ARG A 56 11.71 -10.38 1.02
C ARG A 56 10.69 -10.26 2.15
N ILE A 57 9.93 -9.17 2.19
CA ILE A 57 8.91 -8.91 3.20
C ILE A 57 7.53 -8.74 2.56
N MET A 58 6.48 -9.01 3.33
CA MET A 58 5.11 -8.83 2.89
C MET A 58 4.69 -7.36 3.04
N HIS A 59 4.45 -6.69 1.91
CA HIS A 59 4.10 -5.26 1.86
C HIS A 59 2.84 -4.98 1.00
N PHE A 60 2.20 -6.00 0.43
CA PHE A 60 0.95 -5.91 -0.35
C PHE A 60 0.97 -4.92 -1.53
N GLY A 61 2.16 -4.65 -2.07
CA GLY A 61 2.39 -3.66 -3.12
C GLY A 61 2.47 -2.21 -2.64
N GLU A 62 2.50 -1.96 -1.33
CA GLU A 62 2.65 -0.64 -0.71
C GLU A 62 4.13 -0.30 -0.51
N THR A 63 4.83 0.00 -1.60
CA THR A 63 6.27 0.33 -1.59
C THR A 63 6.56 1.82 -1.78
N THR A 64 5.53 2.66 -1.91
CA THR A 64 5.69 4.09 -2.20
C THR A 64 4.85 4.96 -1.27
N THR A 65 5.30 6.19 -1.04
CA THR A 65 4.56 7.24 -0.31
C THR A 65 3.45 7.89 -1.12
N GLN A 66 3.18 7.42 -2.35
CA GLN A 66 2.20 8.02 -3.26
C GLN A 66 0.81 8.16 -2.64
N ARG A 67 0.38 7.21 -1.80
CA ARG A 67 -0.89 7.31 -1.06
C ARG A 67 -0.91 8.53 -0.14
N VAL A 68 0.15 8.76 0.62
CA VAL A 68 0.26 9.91 1.54
C VAL A 68 0.32 11.22 0.75
N GLU A 69 1.11 11.25 -0.32
CA GLU A 69 1.26 12.44 -1.16
C GLU A 69 -0.03 12.79 -1.91
N SER A 70 -0.77 11.79 -2.39
CA SER A 70 -2.07 11.98 -3.04
C SER A 70 -3.12 12.49 -2.06
N ALA A 71 -3.20 11.92 -0.86
CA ALA A 71 -4.10 12.39 0.19
C ALA A 71 -3.76 13.83 0.61
N HIS A 72 -2.47 14.14 0.77
CA HIS A 72 -1.99 15.48 1.08
C HIS A 72 -2.32 16.47 -0.05
N SER A 73 -2.16 16.06 -1.31
CA SER A 73 -2.49 16.90 -2.47
C SER A 73 -3.99 17.17 -2.57
N ILE A 74 -4.84 16.16 -2.34
CA ILE A 74 -6.29 16.32 -2.29
C ILE A 74 -6.69 17.26 -1.16
N LEU A 75 -6.10 17.10 0.03
CA LEU A 75 -6.37 17.98 1.16
C LEU A 75 -6.00 19.43 0.85
N LYS A 76 -4.79 19.67 0.30
CA LYS A 76 -4.36 20.99 -0.14
C LYS A 76 -5.28 21.60 -1.18
N LEU A 77 -5.72 20.81 -2.16
CA LEU A 77 -6.66 21.24 -3.21
C LEU A 77 -7.99 21.72 -2.61
N HIS A 78 -8.51 21.01 -1.61
CA HIS A 78 -9.79 21.36 -0.99
C HIS A 78 -9.66 22.54 -0.01
N LEU A 79 -8.52 22.71 0.65
CA LEU A 79 -8.27 23.86 1.52
C LEU A 79 -8.09 25.17 0.77
N ARG A 80 -7.65 25.13 -0.50
CA ARG A 80 -7.48 26.26 -1.45
C ARG A 80 -6.54 27.40 -1.01
N ASN A 81 -6.48 27.78 0.27
CA ASN A 81 -5.53 28.73 0.84
C ASN A 81 -5.24 28.41 2.32
N SER A 82 -4.17 29.01 2.88
CA SER A 82 -3.74 28.81 4.27
C SER A 82 -4.46 29.70 5.28
N GLN A 83 -5.60 30.31 4.90
CA GLN A 83 -6.37 31.23 5.75
C GLN A 83 -7.71 30.65 6.21
N ALA A 84 -7.97 29.37 5.94
CA ALA A 84 -9.18 28.70 6.39
C ALA A 84 -9.23 28.62 7.92
N ASN A 85 -10.38 28.97 8.51
CA ASN A 85 -10.63 28.78 9.93
C ASN A 85 -10.94 27.31 10.25
N PHE A 86 -10.93 26.95 11.54
CA PHE A 86 -11.12 25.57 11.99
C PHE A 86 -12.43 24.94 11.49
N GLU A 87 -13.52 25.71 11.47
CA GLU A 87 -14.82 25.23 10.97
C GLU A 87 -14.76 24.84 9.49
N THR A 88 -14.09 25.66 8.67
CA THR A 88 -13.90 25.39 7.24
C THR A 88 -13.01 24.16 7.03
N LEU A 89 -11.92 24.05 7.80
CA LEU A 89 -11.03 22.89 7.77
C LEU A 89 -11.78 21.60 8.14
N TRP A 90 -12.57 21.63 9.21
CA TRP A 90 -13.34 20.48 9.65
C TRP A 90 -14.32 20.01 8.59
N ASN A 91 -15.10 20.92 8.00
CA ASN A 91 -16.07 20.59 6.95
C ASN A 91 -15.39 19.95 5.71
N VAL A 92 -14.19 20.42 5.35
CA VAL A 92 -13.39 19.82 4.28
C VAL A 92 -12.93 18.42 4.65
N VAL A 93 -12.37 18.23 5.84
CA VAL A 93 -11.85 16.93 6.30
C VAL A 93 -12.99 15.92 6.44
N ASP A 94 -14.10 16.27 7.09
CA ASP A 94 -15.28 15.41 7.22
C ASP A 94 -15.84 15.02 5.84
N GLY A 95 -15.95 15.99 4.92
CA GLY A 95 -16.38 15.72 3.54
C GLY A 95 -15.46 14.74 2.81
N LEU A 96 -14.13 14.92 2.92
CA LEU A 96 -13.15 14.03 2.33
C LEU A 96 -13.21 12.61 2.92
N LEU A 97 -13.34 12.51 4.25
CA LEU A 97 -13.47 11.23 4.94
C LEU A 97 -14.74 10.49 4.51
N ARG A 98 -15.87 11.19 4.36
CA ARG A 98 -17.12 10.61 3.83
C ARG A 98 -16.96 10.10 2.41
N ILE A 99 -16.32 10.88 1.54
CA ILE A 99 -16.06 10.47 0.15
C ILE A 99 -15.17 9.23 0.12
N GLN A 100 -14.07 9.22 0.87
CA GLN A 100 -13.16 8.06 0.95
C GLN A 100 -13.87 6.84 1.51
N HIS A 101 -14.65 6.99 2.59
CA HIS A 101 -15.44 5.93 3.16
C HIS A 101 -16.43 5.34 2.14
N ASN A 102 -17.17 6.19 1.43
CA ASN A 102 -18.12 5.76 0.41
C ASN A 102 -17.42 5.06 -0.76
N ASN A 103 -16.26 5.56 -1.20
CA ASN A 103 -15.48 4.94 -2.27
C ASN A 103 -14.99 3.54 -1.87
N ILE A 104 -14.49 3.37 -0.64
CA ILE A 104 -14.04 2.06 -0.16
C ILE A 104 -15.23 1.12 -0.02
N LYS A 105 -16.34 1.56 0.57
CA LYS A 105 -17.57 0.77 0.67
C LYS A 105 -18.07 0.32 -0.70
N ALA A 106 -18.15 1.22 -1.67
CA ALA A 106 -18.52 0.88 -3.04
C ALA A 106 -17.56 -0.13 -3.67
N SER A 107 -16.25 -0.01 -3.42
CA SER A 107 -15.26 -0.98 -3.91
C SER A 107 -15.43 -2.39 -3.33
N PHE A 108 -15.86 -2.48 -2.06
CA PHE A 108 -16.19 -3.75 -1.42
C PHE A 108 -17.47 -4.34 -1.98
N GLU A 109 -18.52 -3.53 -2.16
CA GLU A 109 -19.77 -3.96 -2.77
C GLU A 109 -19.56 -4.48 -4.20
N LEU A 110 -18.68 -3.84 -4.97
CA LEU A 110 -18.26 -4.33 -6.29
C LEU A 110 -17.47 -5.63 -6.22
N SER A 111 -16.59 -5.80 -5.22
CA SER A 111 -15.85 -7.05 -5.02
C SER A 111 -16.75 -8.21 -4.61
N PHE A 112 -17.80 -7.91 -3.84
CA PHE A 112 -18.75 -8.89 -3.31
C PHE A 112 -19.82 -9.30 -4.33
N ASN A 113 -20.49 -8.32 -4.95
CA ASN A 113 -21.72 -8.55 -5.72
C ASN A 113 -21.50 -8.70 -7.23
N VAL A 114 -20.38 -8.21 -7.77
CA VAL A 114 -20.17 -8.14 -9.22
C VAL A 114 -19.15 -9.17 -9.66
N VAL A 115 -19.63 -10.16 -10.41
CA VAL A 115 -18.76 -11.07 -11.16
C VAL A 115 -18.41 -10.40 -12.49
N GLN A 116 -17.18 -9.90 -12.61
CA GLN A 116 -16.68 -9.35 -13.87
C GLN A 116 -16.43 -10.48 -14.87
N HIS A 117 -16.66 -10.22 -16.16
CA HIS A 117 -16.52 -11.21 -17.23
C HIS A 117 -15.14 -11.89 -17.22
N GLU A 118 -14.10 -11.13 -16.90
CA GLU A 118 -12.71 -11.59 -16.82
C GLU A 118 -12.47 -12.69 -15.77
N TYR A 119 -13.38 -12.85 -14.79
CA TYR A 119 -13.25 -13.82 -13.69
C TYR A 119 -14.37 -14.88 -13.71
N ILE A 120 -15.06 -15.05 -14.84
CA ILE A 120 -16.11 -16.07 -14.99
C ILE A 120 -15.52 -17.50 -14.97
N ASP A 121 -14.25 -17.65 -15.36
CA ASP A 121 -13.56 -18.94 -15.43
C ASP A 121 -13.61 -19.73 -14.10
N GLU A 122 -13.64 -21.06 -14.21
CA GLU A 122 -13.80 -21.98 -13.08
C GLU A 122 -12.62 -21.88 -12.09
N SER A 123 -11.44 -21.47 -12.55
CA SER A 123 -10.26 -21.26 -11.70
C SER A 123 -10.53 -20.24 -10.58
N TYR A 124 -11.39 -19.25 -10.83
CA TYR A 124 -11.75 -18.20 -9.86
C TYR A 124 -12.97 -18.53 -9.00
N ARG A 125 -13.64 -19.68 -9.21
CA ARG A 125 -14.95 -19.93 -8.60
C ARG A 125 -14.97 -19.73 -7.08
N ARG A 126 -13.90 -20.12 -6.39
CA ARG A 126 -13.75 -20.00 -4.92
C ARG A 126 -13.36 -18.60 -4.44
N LEU A 127 -12.87 -17.74 -5.33
CA LEU A 127 -12.37 -16.41 -4.99
C LEU A 127 -13.42 -15.31 -5.21
N ARG A 128 -14.32 -15.50 -6.18
CA ARG A 128 -15.37 -14.53 -6.51
C ARG A 128 -16.25 -14.23 -5.29
N GLY A 129 -16.41 -12.95 -4.98
CA GLY A 129 -17.21 -12.49 -3.85
C GLY A 129 -16.50 -12.56 -2.48
N TYR A 130 -15.35 -13.23 -2.41
CA TYR A 130 -14.59 -13.42 -1.16
C TYR A 130 -13.25 -12.69 -1.16
N VAL A 131 -12.79 -12.24 -2.33
CA VAL A 131 -11.49 -11.62 -2.51
C VAL A 131 -11.64 -10.28 -3.23
N SER A 132 -10.83 -9.30 -2.88
CA SER A 132 -10.85 -7.97 -3.51
C SER A 132 -10.57 -8.04 -5.01
N GLN A 133 -11.22 -7.14 -5.77
CA GLN A 133 -10.97 -7.00 -7.22
C GLN A 133 -9.49 -6.73 -7.55
N ARG A 134 -8.75 -6.08 -6.65
CA ARG A 134 -7.31 -5.84 -6.85
C ARG A 134 -6.51 -7.15 -6.78
N ALA A 135 -6.81 -8.04 -5.86
CA ALA A 135 -6.17 -9.35 -5.80
C ALA A 135 -6.54 -10.22 -7.00
N LEU A 136 -7.80 -10.19 -7.48
CA LEU A 136 -8.19 -10.91 -8.70
C LEU A 136 -7.38 -10.45 -9.92
N ARG A 137 -7.16 -9.14 -10.08
CA ARG A 137 -6.28 -8.60 -11.14
C ARG A 137 -4.84 -9.09 -11.01
N LEU A 138 -4.27 -9.05 -9.80
CA LEU A 138 -2.90 -9.52 -9.56
C LEU A 138 -2.75 -11.02 -9.86
N ILE A 139 -3.72 -11.84 -9.47
CA ILE A 139 -3.74 -13.29 -9.78
C ILE A 139 -3.82 -13.52 -11.29
N ARG A 140 -4.65 -12.74 -12.00
CA ARG A 140 -4.74 -12.80 -13.46
C ARG A 140 -3.42 -12.46 -14.12
N ASP A 141 -2.75 -11.39 -13.68
CA ASP A 141 -1.47 -10.98 -14.24
C ASP A 141 -0.39 -12.08 -14.01
N GLU A 142 -0.46 -12.79 -12.87
CA GLU A 142 0.39 -13.97 -12.60
C GLU A 142 0.03 -15.20 -13.43
N LEU A 143 -1.26 -15.42 -13.73
CA LEU A 143 -1.70 -16.48 -14.64
C LEU A 143 -1.15 -16.24 -16.05
N THR A 144 -1.21 -15.00 -16.54
CA THR A 144 -0.56 -14.63 -17.81
C THR A 144 0.95 -14.88 -17.75
N ARG A 145 1.62 -14.49 -16.65
CA ARG A 145 3.05 -14.79 -16.47
C ARG A 145 3.35 -16.29 -16.41
N GLY A 146 2.39 -17.10 -15.96
CA GLY A 146 2.46 -18.55 -15.93
C GLY A 146 2.64 -19.18 -17.31
N GLU A 147 2.18 -18.55 -18.38
CA GLU A 147 2.33 -19.06 -19.76
C GLU A 147 3.81 -19.20 -20.15
N ASP A 148 4.68 -18.32 -19.66
CA ASP A 148 6.13 -18.32 -19.93
C ASP A 148 6.95 -19.13 -18.90
N VAL A 149 6.53 -19.08 -17.63
CA VAL A 149 7.25 -19.69 -16.50
C VAL A 149 6.96 -21.20 -16.40
N GLY A 150 5.73 -21.62 -16.71
CA GLY A 150 5.27 -22.99 -16.51
C GLY A 150 5.22 -23.39 -15.02
N HIS A 151 5.45 -24.67 -14.74
CA HIS A 151 5.41 -25.26 -13.38
C HIS A 151 6.76 -25.22 -12.66
N ASP A 152 7.80 -24.67 -13.27
CA ASP A 152 9.15 -24.66 -12.72
C ASP A 152 9.29 -23.58 -11.63
N SER A 153 9.35 -24.03 -10.38
CA SER A 153 9.51 -23.14 -9.22
C SER A 153 10.83 -22.37 -9.24
N THR A 154 11.89 -22.90 -9.87
CA THR A 154 13.19 -22.25 -9.94
C THR A 154 13.18 -21.02 -10.85
N ARG A 155 12.32 -21.02 -11.87
CA ARG A 155 12.14 -19.91 -12.81
C ARG A 155 11.11 -18.89 -12.33
N CYS A 156 10.26 -19.25 -11.37
CA CYS A 156 9.14 -18.41 -10.95
C CYS A 156 9.56 -17.22 -10.08
N GLY A 157 10.60 -17.36 -9.26
CA GLY A 157 11.04 -16.34 -8.29
C GLY A 157 10.06 -16.06 -7.13
N CYS A 158 8.81 -16.54 -7.21
CA CYS A 158 7.77 -16.51 -6.18
C CYS A 158 7.55 -15.17 -5.49
N GLU A 159 7.88 -14.05 -6.14
CA GLU A 159 7.90 -12.73 -5.53
C GLU A 159 6.53 -12.33 -4.98
N ILE A 160 5.46 -12.55 -5.75
CA ILE A 160 4.10 -12.18 -5.34
C ILE A 160 3.61 -12.98 -4.12
N ARG A 161 4.12 -14.21 -3.95
CA ARG A 161 3.82 -15.05 -2.80
C ARG A 161 4.39 -14.43 -1.53
N THR A 162 5.63 -13.97 -1.59
CA THR A 162 6.29 -13.30 -0.46
C THR A 162 5.71 -11.90 -0.20
N THR A 163 5.57 -11.10 -1.23
CA THR A 163 5.26 -9.67 -1.12
C THR A 163 3.78 -9.38 -0.91
N HIS A 164 2.91 -10.17 -1.52
CA HIS A 164 1.46 -9.96 -1.48
C HIS A 164 0.73 -11.10 -0.75
N GLY A 165 1.35 -12.26 -0.51
CA GLY A 165 0.63 -13.41 0.04
C GLY A 165 -0.41 -13.95 -0.93
N LEU A 166 -0.15 -13.88 -2.23
CA LEU A 166 -0.99 -14.44 -3.29
C LEU A 166 -0.27 -15.62 -3.96
N PRO A 167 -1.01 -16.57 -4.55
CA PRO A 167 -0.41 -17.64 -5.34
C PRO A 167 0.43 -17.05 -6.48
N CYS A 168 1.63 -17.57 -6.67
CA CYS A 168 2.51 -17.16 -7.76
C CYS A 168 2.30 -18.00 -9.02
N ALA A 169 2.83 -17.53 -10.15
CA ALA A 169 2.67 -18.16 -11.47
C ALA A 169 2.83 -19.70 -11.49
N HIS A 170 3.86 -20.27 -10.84
CA HIS A 170 4.05 -21.72 -10.85
C HIS A 170 3.01 -22.50 -10.01
N GLU A 171 2.59 -21.94 -8.87
CA GLU A 171 1.52 -22.51 -8.03
C GLU A 171 0.19 -22.48 -8.79
N LEU A 172 -0.11 -21.36 -9.44
CA LEU A 172 -1.31 -21.19 -10.26
C LEU A 172 -1.34 -22.20 -11.42
N ASN A 173 -0.22 -22.40 -12.11
CA ASN A 173 -0.11 -23.41 -13.16
C ASN A 173 -0.33 -24.84 -12.63
N HIS A 174 0.09 -25.14 -11.39
CA HIS A 174 -0.20 -26.42 -10.77
C HIS A 174 -1.72 -26.65 -10.64
N HIS A 175 -2.46 -25.62 -10.21
CA HIS A 175 -3.92 -25.68 -10.13
C HIS A 175 -4.59 -25.86 -11.50
N ILE A 176 -4.11 -25.16 -12.54
CA ILE A 176 -4.60 -25.33 -13.91
C ILE A 176 -4.39 -26.76 -14.39
N PHE A 177 -3.18 -27.31 -14.21
CA PHE A 177 -2.85 -28.67 -14.63
C PHE A 177 -3.69 -29.71 -13.89
N ALA A 178 -3.88 -29.53 -12.59
CA ALA A 178 -4.75 -30.36 -11.76
C ALA A 178 -6.25 -30.16 -12.03
N ARG A 179 -6.63 -29.19 -12.88
CA ARG A 179 -8.02 -28.77 -13.14
C ARG A 179 -8.78 -28.44 -11.86
N SER A 180 -8.09 -27.85 -10.90
CA SER A 180 -8.64 -27.47 -9.61
C SER A 180 -8.83 -25.94 -9.53
N PRO A 181 -9.93 -25.44 -8.97
CA PRO A 181 -10.05 -24.02 -8.64
C PRO A 181 -8.98 -23.58 -7.65
N ILE A 182 -8.58 -22.31 -7.71
CA ILE A 182 -7.62 -21.72 -6.77
C ILE A 182 -8.26 -21.72 -5.36
N PRO A 183 -7.62 -22.33 -4.35
CA PRO A 183 -8.13 -22.33 -2.99
C PRO A 183 -8.18 -20.93 -2.39
N LEU A 184 -9.20 -20.64 -1.57
CA LEU A 184 -9.30 -19.36 -0.88
C LEU A 184 -8.22 -19.24 0.20
N GLU A 185 -7.84 -20.37 0.77
CA GLU A 185 -6.82 -20.54 1.81
C GLU A 185 -5.44 -20.10 1.35
N ASP A 186 -5.18 -20.12 0.04
CA ASP A 186 -3.92 -19.67 -0.54
C ASP A 186 -3.85 -18.14 -0.71
N ILE A 187 -4.95 -17.44 -0.44
CA ILE A 187 -5.03 -15.98 -0.52
C ILE A 187 -4.86 -15.41 0.88
N HIS A 188 -3.90 -14.52 1.10
CA HIS A 188 -3.72 -13.86 2.38
C HIS A 188 -4.97 -13.06 2.83
N VAL A 189 -5.30 -13.11 4.13
CA VAL A 189 -6.49 -12.50 4.74
C VAL A 189 -6.66 -11.01 4.42
N TYR A 190 -5.54 -10.29 4.21
CA TYR A 190 -5.53 -8.89 3.77
C TYR A 190 -6.41 -8.67 2.52
N TRP A 191 -6.37 -9.58 1.55
CA TRP A 191 -7.15 -9.47 0.31
C TRP A 191 -8.58 -10.01 0.44
N GLN A 192 -8.85 -10.79 1.48
CA GLN A 192 -10.18 -11.32 1.79
C GLN A 192 -11.02 -10.31 2.58
N LYS A 193 -10.39 -9.30 3.18
CA LYS A 193 -11.08 -8.27 3.96
C LYS A 193 -11.87 -7.31 3.07
N LEU A 194 -13.17 -7.59 2.92
CA LEU A 194 -14.14 -6.80 2.16
C LEU A 194 -15.14 -6.04 3.07
N SER A 195 -14.73 -5.72 4.29
CA SER A 195 -15.55 -4.99 5.25
C SER A 195 -14.72 -3.97 6.03
N MET A 196 -15.35 -2.83 6.32
CA MET A 196 -14.81 -1.82 7.22
C MET A 196 -15.12 -2.12 8.69
N ILE A 197 -15.99 -3.09 8.96
CA ILE A 197 -16.35 -3.47 10.33
C ILE A 197 -15.19 -4.30 10.91
N PRO A 198 -14.60 -3.90 12.04
CA PRO A 198 -13.58 -4.71 12.72
C PRO A 198 -14.17 -6.06 13.16
N GLU A 199 -13.46 -7.16 12.89
CA GLU A 199 -13.88 -8.52 13.29
C GLU A 199 -13.94 -8.70 14.82
N ASN A 200 -13.23 -7.85 15.56
CA ASN A 200 -13.23 -7.81 17.02
C ASN A 200 -13.66 -6.42 17.51
N LEU A 201 -14.95 -6.10 17.45
CA LEU A 201 -15.51 -5.06 18.32
C LEU A 201 -15.51 -5.58 19.76
N VAL A 202 -14.31 -5.66 20.37
CA VAL A 202 -14.20 -5.45 21.81
C VAL A 202 -14.50 -3.98 21.99
N ASP A 203 -15.72 -3.72 22.46
CA ASP A 203 -16.26 -2.47 22.99
C ASP A 203 -15.60 -1.15 22.50
N PRO A 204 -16.31 -0.29 21.73
CA PRO A 204 -15.86 1.06 21.37
C PRO A 204 -15.45 1.97 22.54
N SER A 205 -15.66 1.55 23.79
CA SER A 205 -15.40 2.31 25.02
C SER A 205 -13.92 2.58 25.34
N GLY A 206 -12.97 1.93 24.66
CA GLY A 206 -11.54 2.06 25.01
C GLY A 206 -10.86 3.34 24.50
N TYR A 207 -11.32 3.91 23.38
CA TYR A 207 -10.78 5.15 22.81
C TYR A 207 -11.90 6.18 22.67
N ASN A 208 -12.21 6.82 23.79
CA ASN A 208 -13.22 7.85 23.83
C ASN A 208 -12.64 9.19 23.38
N VAL A 209 -12.82 9.51 22.10
CA VAL A 209 -12.45 10.82 21.52
C VAL A 209 -13.06 11.97 22.32
N HIS A 210 -14.20 11.74 23.00
CA HIS A 210 -14.80 12.71 23.90
C HIS A 210 -13.89 13.06 25.08
N ASP A 211 -13.20 12.09 25.69
CA ASP A 211 -12.32 12.33 26.84
C ASP A 211 -11.08 13.13 26.42
N GLU A 212 -10.60 12.92 25.20
CA GLU A 212 -9.45 13.65 24.67
C GLU A 212 -9.84 15.09 24.27
N ILE A 213 -11.00 15.27 23.63
CA ILE A 213 -11.58 16.60 23.37
C ILE A 213 -11.85 17.34 24.68
N GLN A 214 -12.39 16.65 25.70
CA GLN A 214 -12.67 17.21 27.00
C GLN A 214 -11.39 17.71 27.69
N ARG A 215 -10.30 16.93 27.64
CA ARG A 215 -8.98 17.36 28.15
C ARG A 215 -8.43 18.59 27.43
N VAL A 216 -8.64 18.70 26.12
CA VAL A 216 -8.24 19.88 25.34
C VAL A 216 -9.08 21.10 25.73
N LEU A 217 -10.40 20.93 25.87
CA LEU A 217 -11.32 21.99 26.32
C LEU A 217 -11.00 22.47 27.74
N GLU A 218 -10.73 21.55 28.66
CA GLU A 218 -10.33 21.88 30.04
C GLU A 218 -9.03 22.69 30.07
N LYS A 219 -8.02 22.30 29.29
CA LYS A 219 -6.78 23.07 29.14
C LYS A 219 -7.02 24.45 28.52
N PHE A 220 -7.90 24.53 27.53
CA PHE A 220 -8.26 25.79 26.87
C PHE A 220 -8.96 26.76 27.83
N HIS A 221 -9.91 26.27 28.64
CA HIS A 221 -10.62 27.07 29.64
C HIS A 221 -9.78 27.44 30.86
N ALA A 222 -8.80 26.60 31.24
CA ALA A 222 -7.86 26.89 32.33
C ALA A 222 -6.82 27.97 31.98
N CYS A 223 -6.57 28.23 30.68
CA CYS A 223 -5.72 29.33 30.26
C CYS A 223 -6.45 30.68 30.33
N THR A 224 -5.83 31.65 31.01
CA THR A 224 -6.32 33.03 31.12
C THR A 224 -5.69 33.97 30.09
N ASP A 225 -4.60 33.55 29.44
CA ASP A 225 -3.89 34.29 28.39
C ASP A 225 -4.30 33.79 26.98
N GLU A 226 -4.53 34.71 26.05
CA GLU A 226 -4.89 34.40 24.65
C GLU A 226 -3.74 33.74 23.88
N ASP A 227 -2.48 34.09 24.18
CA ASP A 227 -1.30 33.51 23.50
C ASP A 227 -1.11 32.04 23.88
N ASP A 228 -1.38 31.68 25.14
CA ASP A 228 -1.31 30.29 25.60
C ASP A 228 -2.49 29.44 25.09
N ARG A 229 -3.67 30.06 24.89
CA ARG A 229 -4.80 29.40 24.20
C ARG A 229 -4.49 29.06 22.76
N LEU A 230 -3.79 29.93 22.03
CA LEU A 230 -3.38 29.69 20.65
C LEU A 230 -2.37 28.53 20.53
N ARG A 231 -1.49 28.36 21.53
CA ARG A 231 -0.52 27.24 21.59
C ARG A 231 -1.15 25.88 21.85
N ILE A 232 -2.35 25.82 22.41
CA ILE A 232 -3.07 24.56 22.65
C ILE A 232 -3.72 24.04 21.36
N ILE A 233 -3.97 24.92 20.37
CA ILE A 233 -4.66 24.61 19.12
C ILE A 233 -3.68 24.37 17.95
N GLN A 234 -2.39 24.73 18.10
CA GLN A 234 -1.31 24.49 17.14
C GLN A 234 -0.58 23.17 17.40
#